data_AF-A0A815UMC4-F1
#
_entry.id   AF-A0A815UMC4-F1
#
_cell.length_a   1.000
_cell.length_b   1.000
_cell.length_c   1.000
_cell.angle_alpha   90.00
_cell.angle_beta   90.00
_cell.angle_gamma   90.00
#
_symmetry.space_group_name_H-M   'P 1'
#
loop_
_entity.id
_entity.type
_entity.pdbx_description
1 polymer ?
#
loop_
_entity_poly.entity_id
_entity_poly.type
_entity_poly.pdbx_seq_one_letter_code
_entity_poly.pdbx_strand_id
1 'polypeptide(L)' 'DYAYEFGKNFGMAFQLIDDLLDVTSTDDDLGKPATADLKLGLSTAPHIVGKDAAFELFHGP' A
#
# COMPACT_ATOMS: atom_id res chain seq x y z
N ASP A 1 20.46 -11.29 14.50
CA ASP A 1 19.43 -11.01 13.48
C ASP A 1 18.65 -9.72 13.65
N TYR A 2 19.30 -8.59 13.96
CA TYR A 2 18.61 -7.28 13.98
C TYR A 2 18.32 -6.74 12.57
N ALA A 3 19.22 -6.99 11.62
CA ALA A 3 19.03 -6.57 10.24
C ALA A 3 17.83 -7.27 9.58
N TYR A 4 17.58 -8.54 9.92
CA TYR A 4 16.44 -9.29 9.39
C TYR A 4 15.10 -8.73 9.89
N GLU A 5 14.95 -8.56 11.21
CA GLU A 5 13.72 -8.00 11.78
C GLU A 5 13.48 -6.55 11.31
N PHE A 6 14.54 -5.75 11.18
CA PHE A 6 14.43 -4.42 10.59
C PHE A 6 13.93 -4.48 9.14
N GLY A 7 14.56 -5.29 8.29
CA GLY A 7 14.18 -5.42 6.88
C GLY A 7 12.75 -5.93 6.71
N LYS A 8 12.33 -6.89 7.54
CA LYS A 8 10.95 -7.43 7.54
C LYS A 8 9.94 -6.33 7.86
N ASN A 9 10.14 -5.62 8.97
CA ASN A 9 9.18 -4.60 9.41
C ASN A 9 9.17 -3.39 8.47
N PHE A 10 10.34 -3.00 7.97
CA PHE A 10 10.45 -1.93 6.98
C PHE A 10 9.76 -2.30 5.67
N GLY A 11 10.01 -3.50 5.14
CA GLY A 11 9.41 -3.96 3.89
C GLY A 11 7.89 -4.04 3.97
N MET A 12 7.34 -4.53 5.09
CA MET A 12 5.89 -4.55 5.31
C MET A 12 5.30 -3.13 5.35
N ALA A 13 5.93 -2.21 6.09
CA ALA A 13 5.46 -0.82 6.15
C ALA A 13 5.54 -0.11 4.79
N PHE A 14 6.60 -0.36 4.03
CA PHE A 14 6.78 0.20 2.70
C PHE A 14 5.68 -0.26 1.74
N GLN A 15 5.40 -1.57 1.68
CA GLN A 15 4.37 -2.11 0.78
C GLN A 15 2.98 -1.58 1.12
N LEU A 16 2.70 -1.47 2.42
CA LEU A 16 1.47 -0.90 2.95
C LEU A 16 1.25 0.54 2.44
N ILE A 17 2.28 1.38 2.50
CA ILE A 17 2.21 2.76 2.01
C ILE A 17 2.10 2.82 0.48
N ASP A 18 2.85 1.98 -0.26
CA ASP A 18 2.82 1.94 -1.73
C ASP A 18 1.43 1.54 -2.26
N ASP A 19 0.81 0.51 -1.67
CA ASP A 19 -0.56 0.08 -2.00
C ASP A 19 -1.59 1.20 -1.74
N LEU A 20 -1.43 1.98 -0.68
CA LEU A 20 -2.31 3.11 -0.37
C LEU A 20 -2.14 4.24 -1.38
N LEU A 21 -0.90 4.56 -1.75
CA LEU A 21 -0.60 5.60 -2.75
C LEU A 21 -1.14 5.19 -4.12
N ASP A 22 -1.03 3.93 -4.53
CA ASP A 22 -1.56 3.45 -5.83
C ASP A 22 -3.08 3.68 -5.97
N VAL A 23 -3.83 3.66 -4.87
CA VAL A 23 -5.29 3.84 -4.87
C VAL A 23 -5.78 5.25 -4.48
N THR A 24 -4.90 6.12 -3.96
CA THR A 24 -5.29 7.47 -3.50
C THR A 24 -4.64 8.62 -4.28
N SER A 25 -3.49 8.40 -4.91
CA SER A 25 -2.74 9.44 -5.62
C SER A 25 -3.14 9.55 -7.09
N THR A 26 -2.79 10.69 -7.71
CA THR A 26 -2.98 10.90 -9.15
C THR A 26 -1.78 10.41 -9.95
N ASP A 27 -1.97 10.19 -11.26
CA ASP A 27 -0.89 9.81 -12.19
C ASP A 27 0.29 10.80 -12.14
N ASP A 28 0.00 12.10 -11.99
CA ASP A 28 0.99 13.17 -11.91
C ASP A 28 1.80 13.11 -10.61
N ASP A 29 1.17 12.77 -9.48
CA ASP A 29 1.85 12.65 -8.17
C ASP A 29 2.74 11.40 -8.10
N LEU A 30 2.32 10.31 -8.73
CA LEU A 30 3.04 9.03 -8.75
C LEU A 30 4.14 8.98 -9.82
N GLY A 31 4.07 9.82 -10.86
CA GLY A 31 4.95 9.74 -12.02
C GLY A 31 4.79 8.45 -12.84
N LYS A 32 3.74 7.67 -12.55
CA LYS A 32 3.31 6.43 -13.21
C LYS A 32 1.77 6.40 -13.21
N PRO A 33 1.11 5.61 -14.07
CA PRO A 33 -0.33 5.46 -14.01
C PRO A 33 -0.77 4.99 -12.62
N ALA A 34 -1.63 5.74 -11.95
CA ALA A 34 -2.28 5.33 -10.71
C ALA A 34 -3.19 4.13 -10.98
N THR A 35 -3.55 3.40 -9.92
CA THR A 35 -4.37 2.18 -9.95
C THR A 35 -3.77 1.06 -10.83
N ALA A 36 -2.45 1.04 -10.98
CA ALA A 36 -1.79 0.04 -11.82
C ALA A 36 -2.05 -1.37 -11.28
N ASP A 37 -2.07 -1.53 -9.96
CA ASP A 37 -2.26 -2.84 -9.32
C ASP A 37 -3.69 -3.33 -9.47
N LEU A 38 -4.67 -2.42 -9.41
CA LEU A 38 -6.08 -2.71 -9.71
C LEU A 38 -6.27 -3.14 -11.17
N LYS A 39 -5.57 -2.51 -12.12
CA LYS A 39 -5.64 -2.86 -13.55
C LYS A 39 -4.99 -4.21 -13.86
N LEU A 40 -4.00 -4.61 -13.05
CA LEU A 40 -3.30 -5.90 -13.18
C LEU A 40 -3.97 -7.03 -12.38
N GLY A 41 -5.03 -6.73 -11.62
CA GLY A 41 -5.75 -7.73 -10.81
C GLY A 41 -4.94 -8.24 -9.62
N LEU A 42 -3.99 -7.44 -9.13
CA LEU A 42 -3.19 -7.76 -7.96
C LEU A 42 -4.01 -7.49 -6.69
N SER A 43 -3.98 -8.44 -5.76
CA SER A 43 -4.72 -8.34 -4.49
C SER A 43 -3.91 -7.51 -3.49
N THR A 44 -4.20 -6.21 -3.41
CA THR A 44 -3.59 -5.28 -2.44
C THR A 44 -4.42 -5.19 -1.16
N ALA A 45 -3.85 -4.67 -0.07
CA ALA A 45 -4.56 -4.57 1.22
C ALA A 45 -5.94 -3.87 1.11
N PRO A 46 -6.10 -2.74 0.39
CA PRO A 46 -7.41 -2.12 0.16
C PRO A 46 -8.41 -3.01 -0.58
N HIS A 47 -7.92 -3.93 -1.42
CA HIS A 47 -8.74 -4.87 -2.17
C HIS A 47 -9.29 -6.00 -1.29
N ILE A 48 -8.53 -6.40 -0.26
CA ILE A 48 -8.87 -7.52 0.62
C ILE A 48 -9.79 -7.09 1.76
N VAL A 49 -9.53 -5.93 2.39
CA VAL A 49 -10.28 -5.48 3.58
C VAL A 49 -11.30 -4.37 3.29
N GLY A 50 -11.29 -3.81 2.09
CA GLY A 50 -12.08 -2.63 1.72
C GLY A 50 -11.39 -1.33 2.12
N LYS A 51 -11.62 -0.28 1.31
CA LYS A 51 -10.98 1.04 1.43
C LYS A 51 -11.02 1.62 2.86
N ASP A 52 -12.17 1.59 3.51
CA ASP A 52 -12.35 2.26 4.80
C ASP A 52 -11.59 1.53 5.93
N ALA A 53 -11.62 0.19 5.94
CA ALA A 53 -10.86 -0.62 6.89
C ALA A 53 -9.34 -0.55 6.62
N ALA A 54 -8.93 -0.47 5.35
CA ALA A 54 -7.54 -0.22 5.00
C ALA A 54 -7.10 1.15 5.53
N PHE A 55 -7.93 2.19 5.37
CA PHE A 55 -7.65 3.53 5.87
C PHE A 55 -7.47 3.55 7.40
N GLU A 56 -8.30 2.85 8.17
CA GLU A 56 -8.11 2.70 9.63
C GLU A 56 -6.82 1.95 9.98
N LEU A 57 -6.46 0.92 9.21
CA LEU A 57 -5.19 0.20 9.40
C LEU A 57 -3.98 1.11 9.21
N PHE A 58 -4.08 2.09 8.30
CA PHE A 58 -3.00 3.04 7.97
C PHE A 58 -2.94 4.24 8.91
N HIS A 59 -4.09 4.72 9.39
CA HIS A 59 -4.15 5.90 10.25
C HIS A 59 -4.07 5.55 11.75
N GLY A 60 -4.30 4.28 12.12
CA GLY A 60 -4.47 3.86 13.50
C GLY A 60 -5.77 4.43 14.13
N PRO A 61 -6.16 3.96 15.33
CA PRO A 61 -7.22 4.60 16.10
C PRO A 61 -6.89 6.04 16.50
#